data_AF-A0A960BSG9-F1
#
_entry.id   AF-A0A960BSG9-F1
#
_cell.length_a   1.000
_cell.length_b   1.000
_cell.length_c   1.000
_cell.angle_alpha   90.00
_cell.angle_beta   90.00
_cell.angle_gamma   90.00
#
_symmetry.space_group_name_H-M   'P 1'
#
loop_
_entity.id
_entity.type
_entity.pdbx_description
1 polymer ?
#
loop_
_entity_poly.entity_id
_entity_poly.type
_entity_poly.pdbx_seq_one_letter_code
_entity_poly.pdbx_strand_id
1 'polypeptide(L)'
;MTRTKSAERPRTRFVWDELLSHKVPRALRVLGFNTTYVGAVDDGAPPRQATDAEVIEFARRTNQVIVTSNHDMMLLCHEAGQPFVWIDPRGRQLQLEEQVLLCFRQVRDWDDILASGNCVHAMRTKAVLISSAEAARLATTASSISARHINESEDGAAKRDRLNVLLPGLPPSTLASMGEVRVRRAGATTVSSTNRSTIPEAELRAAGLSHGDRLVVRATGPGRLLLERQHDVLADFAGSLTGVYGAADLDTSRDEWA
;
A
#
# COMPACT_ATOMS: atom_id res chain seq x y z
N MET A 1 6.14 -14.98 -38.66
CA MET A 1 4.85 -14.48 -38.14
C MET A 1 4.41 -15.37 -36.99
N THR A 2 4.78 -15.02 -35.76
CA THR A 2 4.32 -15.70 -34.55
C THR A 2 2.85 -15.37 -34.38
N ARG A 3 1.99 -16.39 -34.52
CA ARG A 3 0.54 -16.27 -34.32
C ARG A 3 0.35 -15.88 -32.85
N THR A 4 0.05 -14.61 -32.59
CA THR A 4 -0.30 -14.12 -31.25
C THR A 4 -1.46 -14.99 -30.79
N LYS A 5 -1.25 -15.85 -29.79
CA LYS A 5 -2.33 -16.62 -29.17
C LYS A 5 -3.42 -15.61 -28.86
N SER A 6 -4.60 -15.80 -29.47
CA SER A 6 -5.82 -15.10 -29.09
C SER A 6 -5.87 -15.11 -27.57
N ALA A 7 -5.71 -13.95 -26.94
CA ALA A 7 -5.67 -13.85 -25.49
C ALA A 7 -7.05 -14.30 -24.99
N GLU A 8 -7.10 -15.50 -24.40
CA GLU A 8 -8.33 -16.03 -23.83
C GLU A 8 -8.83 -15.04 -22.79
N ARG A 9 -10.12 -14.70 -22.86
CA ARG A 9 -10.69 -13.72 -21.93
C ARG A 9 -10.63 -14.29 -20.51
N PRO A 10 -10.17 -13.50 -19.52
CA PRO A 10 -10.13 -13.92 -18.13
C PRO A 10 -11.52 -14.38 -17.69
N ARG A 11 -11.62 -15.57 -17.10
CA ARG A 11 -12.92 -16.17 -16.75
C ARG A 11 -13.36 -15.71 -15.38
N THR A 12 -12.41 -15.55 -14.46
CA THR A 12 -12.68 -15.11 -13.10
C THR A 12 -13.14 -13.66 -13.06
N ARG A 13 -14.18 -13.43 -12.27
CA ARG A 13 -14.66 -12.10 -11.90
C ARG A 13 -14.08 -11.72 -10.55
N PHE A 14 -13.68 -10.47 -10.40
CA PHE A 14 -12.99 -10.00 -9.20
C PHE A 14 -13.67 -8.77 -8.62
N VAL A 15 -13.80 -8.69 -7.31
CA VAL A 15 -14.23 -7.48 -6.57
C VAL A 15 -13.10 -6.99 -5.69
N TRP A 16 -12.67 -5.74 -5.89
CA TRP A 16 -11.66 -5.11 -5.04
C TRP A 16 -12.30 -4.56 -3.78
N ASP A 17 -11.72 -4.94 -2.65
CA ASP A 17 -11.98 -4.39 -1.34
C ASP A 17 -11.65 -2.89 -1.26
N GLU A 18 -12.29 -2.17 -0.34
CA GLU A 18 -12.21 -0.71 -0.24
C GLU A 18 -10.84 -0.18 0.21
N LEU A 19 -10.03 -1.02 0.86
CA LEU A 19 -8.66 -0.68 1.27
C LEU A 19 -7.66 -0.68 0.10
N LEU A 20 -8.06 -1.24 -1.05
CA LEU A 20 -7.27 -1.24 -2.27
C LEU A 20 -7.69 -0.11 -3.20
N SER A 21 -6.80 0.29 -4.11
CA SER A 21 -7.11 1.38 -5.02
C SER A 21 -8.11 0.93 -6.09
N HIS A 22 -9.28 1.56 -6.12
CA HIS A 22 -10.29 1.41 -7.18
C HIS A 22 -9.78 1.75 -8.59
N LYS A 23 -8.63 2.45 -8.73
CA LYS A 23 -8.03 2.71 -10.05
C LYS A 23 -7.50 1.45 -10.71
N VAL A 24 -7.05 0.47 -9.93
CA VAL A 24 -6.54 -0.82 -10.43
C VAL A 24 -7.62 -1.63 -11.16
N PRO A 25 -8.78 -1.94 -10.55
CA PRO A 25 -9.85 -2.64 -11.25
C PRO A 25 -10.35 -1.88 -12.47
N ARG A 26 -10.45 -0.54 -12.41
CA ARG A 26 -10.82 0.27 -13.59
C ARG A 26 -9.84 0.09 -14.75
N ALA A 27 -8.53 0.13 -14.49
CA ALA A 27 -7.52 -0.12 -15.51
C ALA A 27 -7.59 -1.55 -16.06
N LEU A 28 -7.77 -2.56 -15.19
CA LEU A 28 -7.95 -3.95 -15.62
C LEU A 28 -9.20 -4.14 -16.48
N ARG A 29 -10.29 -3.41 -16.21
CA ARG A 29 -11.50 -3.45 -17.03
C ARG A 29 -11.25 -2.97 -18.47
N VAL A 30 -10.46 -1.90 -18.65
CA VAL A 30 -10.03 -1.43 -19.99
C VAL A 30 -9.26 -2.52 -20.74
N LEU A 31 -8.50 -3.35 -20.01
CA LEU A 31 -7.77 -4.50 -20.56
C LEU A 31 -8.64 -5.76 -20.76
N GLY A 32 -9.96 -5.67 -20.55
CA GLY A 32 -10.90 -6.75 -20.77
C GLY A 32 -11.05 -7.75 -19.61
N PHE A 33 -10.54 -7.42 -18.42
CA PHE A 33 -10.77 -8.23 -17.22
C PHE A 33 -12.15 -7.92 -16.61
N ASN A 34 -12.79 -8.95 -16.04
CA ASN A 34 -14.06 -8.82 -15.34
C ASN A 34 -13.83 -8.38 -13.89
N THR A 35 -13.64 -7.09 -13.66
CA THR A 35 -13.33 -6.54 -12.34
C THR A 35 -14.43 -5.58 -11.89
N THR A 36 -14.67 -5.44 -10.60
CA THR A 36 -15.46 -4.37 -9.94
C THR A 36 -14.75 -3.94 -8.65
N TYR A 37 -15.30 -2.98 -7.93
CA TYR A 37 -14.76 -2.51 -6.65
C TYR A 37 -15.86 -2.02 -5.72
N VAL A 38 -15.61 -2.08 -4.41
CA VAL A 38 -16.52 -1.50 -3.39
C VAL A 38 -16.69 0.00 -3.64
N GLY A 39 -17.93 0.43 -3.84
CA GLY A 39 -18.32 1.78 -4.24
C GLY A 39 -18.58 1.97 -5.74
N ALA A 40 -18.49 0.94 -6.57
CA ALA A 40 -18.86 0.99 -7.99
C ALA A 40 -20.38 0.91 -8.18
N VAL A 41 -21.07 2.05 -8.07
CA VAL A 41 -22.54 2.16 -8.16
C VAL A 41 -23.09 1.57 -9.46
N ASP A 42 -22.39 1.82 -10.58
CA ASP A 42 -22.80 1.34 -11.91
C ASP A 42 -22.77 -0.19 -12.03
N ASP A 43 -21.99 -0.88 -11.19
CA ASP A 43 -21.92 -2.33 -11.16
C ASP A 43 -22.88 -2.96 -10.13
N GLY A 44 -23.63 -2.12 -9.40
CA GLY A 44 -24.43 -2.54 -8.25
C GLY A 44 -23.58 -3.03 -7.08
N ALA A 45 -22.31 -2.64 -7.01
CA ALA A 45 -21.42 -2.99 -5.91
C ALA A 45 -21.86 -2.31 -4.60
N PRO A 46 -21.57 -2.91 -3.43
CA PRO A 46 -21.85 -2.28 -2.14
C PRO A 46 -21.22 -0.88 -2.08
N PRO A 47 -21.85 0.10 -1.40
CA PRO A 47 -21.26 1.42 -1.21
C PRO A 47 -19.95 1.32 -0.43
N ARG A 48 -19.14 2.37 -0.46
CA ARG A 48 -18.00 2.48 0.47
C ARG A 48 -18.51 2.42 1.91
N GLN A 49 -17.69 1.88 2.82
CA GLN A 49 -18.05 1.62 4.21
C GLN A 49 -19.14 0.57 4.40
N ALA A 50 -19.51 -0.16 3.34
CA ALA A 50 -20.29 -1.38 3.50
C ALA A 50 -19.55 -2.35 4.44
N THR A 51 -20.31 -3.09 5.22
CA THR A 51 -19.77 -4.10 6.11
C THR A 51 -19.12 -5.23 5.31
N ASP A 52 -18.11 -5.88 5.89
CA ASP A 52 -17.45 -7.02 5.26
C ASP A 52 -18.45 -8.13 4.87
N ALA A 53 -19.50 -8.32 5.68
CA ALA A 53 -20.58 -9.25 5.39
C ALA A 53 -21.34 -8.91 4.10
N GLU A 54 -21.67 -7.63 3.87
CA GLU A 54 -22.32 -7.18 2.65
C GLU A 54 -21.42 -7.35 1.42
N VAL A 55 -20.11 -7.12 1.57
CA VAL A 55 -19.13 -7.34 0.50
C VAL A 55 -19.05 -8.82 0.15
N ILE A 56 -19.00 -9.71 1.15
CA ILE A 56 -19.00 -11.16 0.96
C ILE A 56 -20.30 -11.64 0.32
N GLU A 57 -21.46 -11.16 0.78
CA GLU A 57 -22.75 -11.51 0.20
C GLU A 57 -22.82 -11.08 -1.28
N PHE A 58 -22.37 -9.87 -1.59
CA PHE A 58 -22.29 -9.38 -2.96
C PHE A 58 -21.38 -10.27 -3.83
N ALA A 59 -20.18 -10.59 -3.34
CA ALA A 59 -19.23 -11.44 -4.05
C ALA A 59 -19.81 -12.82 -4.35
N ARG A 60 -20.47 -13.46 -3.38
CA ARG A 60 -21.16 -14.74 -3.55
C ARG A 60 -22.29 -14.66 -4.58
N ARG A 61 -23.17 -13.66 -4.45
CA ARG A 61 -24.33 -13.47 -5.34
C ARG A 61 -23.90 -13.23 -6.79
N THR A 62 -22.76 -12.56 -6.99
CA THR A 62 -22.26 -12.19 -8.32
C THR A 62 -21.17 -13.13 -8.85
N ASN A 63 -20.86 -14.19 -8.11
CA ASN A 63 -19.80 -15.16 -8.39
C ASN A 63 -18.45 -14.46 -8.66
N GLN A 64 -18.04 -13.58 -7.74
CA GLN A 64 -16.78 -12.84 -7.81
C GLN A 64 -15.84 -13.29 -6.70
N VAL A 65 -14.55 -13.23 -6.99
CA VAL A 65 -13.45 -13.48 -6.04
C VAL A 65 -13.06 -12.15 -5.41
N ILE A 66 -12.97 -12.11 -4.08
CA ILE A 66 -12.60 -10.89 -3.35
C ILE A 66 -11.10 -10.69 -3.46
N VAL A 67 -10.66 -9.50 -3.82
CA VAL A 67 -9.25 -9.08 -3.78
C VAL A 67 -9.09 -8.14 -2.60
N THR A 68 -8.28 -8.53 -1.61
CA THR A 68 -8.12 -7.74 -0.37
C THR A 68 -6.69 -7.78 0.18
N SER A 69 -6.33 -6.74 0.92
CA SER A 69 -5.16 -6.72 1.82
C SER A 69 -5.56 -6.71 3.30
N ASN A 70 -6.86 -6.72 3.61
CA ASN A 70 -7.40 -6.73 4.96
C ASN A 70 -7.32 -8.15 5.54
N HIS A 71 -6.68 -8.28 6.71
CA HIS A 71 -6.60 -9.55 7.42
C HIS A 71 -7.96 -10.01 7.94
N ASP A 72 -8.82 -9.09 8.41
CA ASP A 72 -10.12 -9.43 8.96
C ASP A 72 -11.06 -9.93 7.86
N MET A 73 -11.08 -9.24 6.72
CA MET A 73 -11.81 -9.69 5.52
C MET A 73 -11.39 -11.11 5.09
N MET A 74 -10.09 -11.44 5.15
CA MET A 74 -9.63 -12.80 4.84
C MET A 74 -10.20 -13.85 5.78
N LEU A 75 -10.21 -13.59 7.09
CA LEU A 75 -10.75 -14.51 8.08
C LEU A 75 -12.25 -14.73 7.83
N LEU A 76 -12.99 -13.65 7.58
CA LEU A 76 -14.40 -13.73 7.24
C LEU A 76 -14.65 -14.49 5.93
N CYS A 77 -13.80 -14.30 4.92
CA CYS A 77 -13.89 -15.07 3.68
C CYS A 77 -13.63 -16.57 3.92
N HIS A 78 -12.66 -16.91 4.77
CA HIS A 78 -12.40 -18.30 5.16
C HIS A 78 -13.60 -18.94 5.85
N GLU A 79 -14.18 -18.26 6.84
CA GLU A 79 -15.38 -18.72 7.56
C GLU A 79 -16.59 -18.87 6.63
N ALA A 80 -16.75 -17.96 5.68
CA ALA A 80 -17.83 -17.99 4.70
C ALA A 80 -17.60 -18.97 3.53
N GLY A 81 -16.42 -19.60 3.43
CA GLY A 81 -16.04 -20.43 2.28
C GLY A 81 -15.94 -19.64 0.96
N GLN A 82 -15.72 -18.33 1.03
CA GLN A 82 -15.63 -17.43 -0.12
C GLN A 82 -14.18 -17.42 -0.66
N PRO A 83 -13.94 -17.70 -1.96
CA PRO A 83 -12.61 -17.58 -2.54
C PRO A 83 -12.14 -16.12 -2.55
N PHE A 84 -10.85 -15.93 -2.31
CA PHE A 84 -10.21 -14.62 -2.31
C PHE A 84 -8.77 -14.66 -2.86
N VAL A 85 -8.32 -13.49 -3.30
CA VAL A 85 -6.92 -13.15 -3.56
C VAL A 85 -6.45 -12.26 -2.42
N TRP A 86 -5.49 -12.78 -1.67
CA TRP A 86 -4.82 -12.05 -0.61
C TRP A 86 -3.58 -11.37 -1.16
N ILE A 87 -3.62 -10.04 -1.23
CA ILE A 87 -2.46 -9.23 -1.52
C ILE A 87 -1.72 -9.02 -0.20
N ASP A 88 -0.63 -9.78 -0.01
CA ASP A 88 0.16 -9.75 1.23
C ASP A 88 1.50 -9.01 1.02
N PRO A 89 1.55 -7.75 1.43
CA PRO A 89 2.77 -6.98 1.43
C PRO A 89 3.49 -7.02 2.78
N ARG A 90 3.53 -8.14 3.50
CA ARG A 90 4.28 -8.28 4.76
C ARG A 90 3.95 -7.16 5.77
N GLY A 91 2.68 -6.77 5.84
CA GLY A 91 2.20 -5.69 6.72
C GLY A 91 2.44 -4.25 6.24
N ARG A 92 2.89 -4.00 5.00
CA ARG A 92 3.01 -2.64 4.43
C ARG A 92 1.93 -2.36 3.40
N GLN A 93 1.11 -1.33 3.57
CA GLN A 93 0.15 -0.96 2.51
C GLN A 93 0.88 -0.63 1.20
N LEU A 94 0.56 -1.37 0.12
CA LEU A 94 1.14 -1.14 -1.19
C LEU A 94 0.67 0.21 -1.74
N GLN A 95 1.60 0.96 -2.30
CA GLN A 95 1.25 2.16 -3.07
C GLN A 95 0.51 1.77 -4.35
N LEU A 96 -0.19 2.73 -4.96
CA LEU A 96 -0.97 2.51 -6.17
C LEU A 96 -0.14 1.84 -7.27
N GLU A 97 1.04 2.35 -7.53
CA GLU A 97 1.94 1.87 -8.59
C GLU A 97 2.39 0.43 -8.31
N GLU A 98 2.63 0.10 -7.04
CA GLU A 98 2.99 -1.27 -6.63
C GLU A 98 1.80 -2.23 -6.78
N GLN A 99 0.58 -1.79 -6.46
CA GLN A 99 -0.63 -2.58 -6.70
C GLN A 99 -0.84 -2.84 -8.20
N VAL A 100 -0.67 -1.82 -9.04
CA VAL A 100 -0.75 -1.94 -10.50
C VAL A 100 0.27 -2.96 -11.01
N LEU A 101 1.55 -2.81 -10.66
CA LEU A 101 2.61 -3.72 -11.11
C LEU A 101 2.38 -5.16 -10.63
N LEU A 102 1.93 -5.35 -9.39
CA LEU A 102 1.61 -6.66 -8.84
C LEU A 102 0.46 -7.31 -9.63
N CYS A 103 -0.64 -6.57 -9.84
CA CYS A 103 -1.81 -7.10 -10.55
C CYS A 103 -1.47 -7.40 -12.01
N PHE A 104 -0.85 -6.47 -12.73
CA PHE A 104 -0.55 -6.64 -14.16
C PHE A 104 0.40 -7.80 -14.43
N ARG A 105 1.31 -8.07 -13.50
CA ARG A 105 2.24 -9.19 -13.60
C ARG A 105 1.57 -10.54 -13.37
N GLN A 106 0.57 -10.62 -12.47
CA GLN A 106 0.14 -11.89 -11.89
C GLN A 106 -1.35 -12.21 -12.09
N VAL A 107 -2.18 -11.27 -12.55
CA VAL A 107 -3.64 -11.46 -12.62
C VAL A 107 -4.06 -12.65 -13.50
N ARG A 108 -3.24 -13.02 -14.50
CA ARG A 108 -3.47 -14.24 -15.30
C ARG A 108 -3.18 -15.51 -14.50
N ASP A 109 -2.06 -15.52 -13.77
CA ASP A 109 -1.72 -16.63 -12.88
C ASP A 109 -2.80 -16.83 -11.82
N TRP A 110 -3.46 -15.75 -11.38
CA TRP A 110 -4.58 -15.84 -10.44
C TRP A 110 -5.76 -16.62 -11.04
N ASP A 111 -6.13 -16.35 -12.29
CA ASP A 111 -7.23 -17.05 -12.98
C ASP A 111 -6.97 -18.57 -13.04
N ASP A 112 -5.74 -18.95 -13.39
CA ASP A 112 -5.31 -20.35 -13.45
C ASP A 112 -5.32 -21.03 -12.06
N ILE A 113 -4.86 -20.32 -11.03
CA ILE A 113 -4.85 -20.82 -9.65
C ILE A 113 -6.29 -20.98 -9.13
N LEU A 114 -7.16 -19.99 -9.38
CA LEU A 114 -8.54 -19.95 -8.91
C LEU A 114 -9.42 -20.99 -9.60
N ALA A 115 -9.09 -21.43 -10.81
CA ALA A 115 -9.77 -22.53 -11.49
C ALA A 115 -9.76 -23.85 -10.68
N SER A 116 -8.81 -24.01 -9.74
CA SER A 116 -8.75 -25.16 -8.84
C SER A 116 -9.63 -25.04 -7.58
N GLY A 117 -10.37 -23.94 -7.41
CA GLY A 117 -11.26 -23.70 -6.27
C GLY A 117 -10.57 -23.23 -4.98
N ASN A 118 -9.32 -22.80 -5.06
CA ASN A 118 -8.49 -22.43 -3.91
C ASN A 118 -8.33 -20.91 -3.78
N CYS A 119 -7.61 -20.45 -2.74
CA CYS A 119 -7.28 -19.04 -2.56
C CYS A 119 -5.91 -18.72 -3.18
N VAL A 120 -5.68 -17.44 -3.48
CA VAL A 120 -4.40 -16.97 -4.02
C VAL A 120 -3.69 -16.13 -2.97
N HIS A 121 -2.44 -16.46 -2.68
CA HIS A 121 -1.51 -15.59 -1.96
C HIS A 121 -0.65 -14.84 -2.96
N ALA A 122 -0.98 -13.57 -3.20
CA ALA A 122 -0.29 -12.70 -4.16
C ALA A 122 0.80 -11.89 -3.45
N MET A 123 2.06 -12.32 -3.64
CA MET A 123 3.25 -11.60 -3.18
C MET A 123 3.78 -10.69 -4.29
N ARG A 124 4.72 -9.79 -3.98
CA ARG A 124 5.33 -8.86 -4.96
C ARG A 124 5.89 -9.54 -6.22
N THR A 125 6.40 -10.76 -6.10
CA THR A 125 7.11 -11.45 -7.19
C THR A 125 6.48 -12.75 -7.65
N LYS A 126 5.46 -13.27 -6.94
CA LYS A 126 4.82 -14.54 -7.27
C LYS A 126 3.43 -14.63 -6.67
N ALA A 127 2.55 -15.34 -7.37
CA ALA A 127 1.28 -15.81 -6.85
C ALA A 127 1.41 -17.28 -6.48
N VAL A 128 0.88 -17.67 -5.32
CA VAL A 128 0.95 -19.06 -4.85
C VAL A 128 -0.44 -19.52 -4.43
N LEU A 129 -0.76 -20.76 -4.79
CA LEU A 129 -1.92 -21.48 -4.29
C LEU A 129 -1.84 -21.61 -2.77
N ILE A 130 -2.86 -21.16 -2.06
CA ILE A 130 -2.96 -21.33 -0.62
C ILE A 130 -4.34 -21.84 -0.23
N SER A 131 -4.42 -22.68 0.80
CA SER A 131 -5.72 -23.03 1.38
C SER A 131 -6.22 -21.86 2.22
N SER A 132 -7.54 -21.67 2.29
CA SER A 132 -8.14 -20.63 3.12
C SER A 132 -7.75 -20.78 4.61
N ALA A 133 -7.59 -22.01 5.08
CA ALA A 133 -7.11 -22.31 6.43
C ALA A 133 -5.65 -21.88 6.66
N GLU A 134 -4.75 -22.07 5.69
CA GLU A 134 -3.36 -21.60 5.81
C GLU A 134 -3.29 -20.07 5.76
N ALA A 135 -4.09 -19.44 4.89
CA ALA A 135 -4.20 -17.98 4.85
C ALA A 135 -4.68 -17.41 6.20
N ALA A 136 -5.68 -18.02 6.83
CA ALA A 136 -6.15 -17.64 8.17
C ALA A 136 -5.07 -17.79 9.25
N ARG A 137 -4.28 -18.87 9.21
CA ARG A 137 -3.12 -19.06 10.11
C ARG A 137 -2.08 -17.96 9.94
N LEU A 138 -1.73 -17.63 8.70
CA LEU A 138 -0.75 -16.58 8.39
C LEU A 138 -1.23 -15.20 8.83
N ALA A 139 -2.50 -14.86 8.59
CA ALA A 139 -3.09 -13.60 9.04
C ALA A 139 -3.02 -13.45 10.57
N THR A 140 -3.41 -14.50 11.30
CA THR A 140 -3.35 -14.51 12.78
C THR A 140 -1.91 -14.30 13.29
N THR A 141 -0.93 -14.92 12.62
CA THR A 141 0.49 -14.77 12.96
C THR A 141 0.99 -13.36 12.68
N ALA A 142 0.64 -12.77 11.52
CA ALA A 142 1.04 -11.42 11.13
C ALA A 142 0.49 -10.33 12.06
N SER A 143 -0.77 -10.47 12.49
CA SER A 143 -1.40 -9.57 13.46
C SER A 143 -0.67 -9.59 14.81
N SER A 144 -0.22 -10.77 15.26
CA SER A 144 0.54 -10.90 16.51
C SER A 144 1.91 -10.22 16.47
N ILE A 145 2.59 -10.25 15.32
CA ILE A 145 3.92 -9.63 15.13
C ILE A 145 3.79 -8.10 15.06
N SER A 146 2.74 -7.60 14.40
CA SER A 146 2.46 -6.16 14.33
C SER A 146 2.08 -5.61 15.70
N ALA A 147 1.25 -6.32 16.47
CA ALA A 147 0.88 -5.94 17.83
C ALA A 147 2.09 -5.88 18.78
N ARG A 148 3.06 -6.80 18.65
CA ARG A 148 4.31 -6.77 19.44
C ARG A 148 5.18 -5.55 19.13
N HIS A 149 5.33 -5.19 17.86
CA HIS A 149 6.09 -3.99 17.49
C HIS A 149 5.46 -2.69 17.98
N ILE A 150 4.12 -2.63 18.05
CA ILE A 150 3.41 -1.47 18.61
C ILE A 150 3.62 -1.40 20.13
N ASN A 151 3.42 -2.50 20.86
CA ASN A 151 3.59 -2.53 22.31
C ASN A 151 5.04 -2.24 22.76
N GLU A 152 6.05 -2.75 22.05
CA GLU A 152 7.46 -2.43 22.36
C GLU A 152 7.80 -0.95 22.11
N SER A 153 7.11 -0.29 21.18
CA SER A 153 7.25 1.13 20.93
C SER A 153 6.60 2.00 22.02
N GLU A 154 5.47 1.55 22.57
CA GLU A 154 4.76 2.20 23.68
C GLU A 154 5.48 2.03 25.02
N ASP A 155 6.04 0.85 25.32
CA ASP A 155 6.86 0.63 26.52
C ASP A 155 8.15 1.48 26.49
N GLY A 156 8.72 1.70 25.29
CA GLY A 156 9.83 2.64 25.10
C GLY A 156 9.46 4.11 25.36
N ALA A 157 8.20 4.48 25.12
CA ALA A 157 7.67 5.81 25.44
C ALA A 157 7.33 5.97 26.93
N ALA A 158 6.70 4.96 27.55
CA ALA A 158 6.40 4.96 28.99
C ALA A 158 7.65 4.99 29.87
N LYS A 159 8.75 4.34 29.43
CA LYS A 159 10.05 4.38 30.11
C LYS A 159 10.73 5.76 30.02
N ARG A 160 10.43 6.55 28.98
CA ARG A 160 10.89 7.95 28.85
C ARG A 160 10.08 8.89 29.73
N ASP A 161 8.79 8.64 29.90
CA ASP A 161 7.95 9.46 30.78
C ASP A 161 8.35 9.32 32.25
N ARG A 162 8.81 8.13 32.68
CA ARG A 162 9.43 7.94 34.01
C ARG A 162 10.74 8.72 34.22
N LEU A 163 11.46 9.10 33.17
CA LEU A 163 12.66 9.95 33.28
C LEU A 163 12.33 11.44 33.38
N ASN A 164 11.10 11.87 33.01
CA ASN A 164 10.64 13.25 33.14
C ASN A 164 10.04 13.57 34.53
N VAL A 165 9.78 12.57 35.37
CA VAL A 165 9.20 12.77 36.72
C VAL A 165 10.24 13.27 37.75
N LEU A 166 11.51 13.50 37.35
CA LEU A 166 12.56 13.90 38.29
C LEU A 166 12.91 15.40 38.34
N LEU A 167 12.17 16.30 37.68
CA LEU A 167 12.37 17.75 37.80
C LEU A 167 11.02 18.52 37.76
N PRO A 168 10.51 19.03 38.89
CA PRO A 168 9.30 19.84 38.89
C PRO A 168 9.63 21.33 38.69
N GLY A 169 8.90 21.98 37.79
CA GLY A 169 8.68 23.43 37.81
C GLY A 169 9.22 24.21 36.60
N LEU A 170 8.37 24.49 35.62
CA LEU A 170 8.40 25.73 34.83
C LEU A 170 7.00 26.02 34.25
N PRO A 171 6.54 27.28 34.25
CA PRO A 171 5.16 27.66 33.92
C PRO A 171 4.91 27.80 32.41
N PRO A 172 3.63 27.82 31.97
CA PRO A 172 3.28 28.02 30.57
C PRO A 172 3.41 29.50 30.21
N SER A 173 4.20 29.82 29.19
CA SER A 173 4.21 31.17 28.61
C SER A 173 3.47 31.17 27.28
N THR A 174 2.35 31.87 27.33
CA THR A 174 1.50 32.34 26.24
C THR A 174 2.25 33.28 25.29
N LEU A 175 1.92 33.18 24.00
CA LEU A 175 2.17 34.10 22.88
C LEU A 175 2.76 35.48 23.21
N ALA A 176 3.96 35.75 22.71
CA ALA A 176 4.33 36.92 21.90
C ALA A 176 5.83 36.91 21.61
N SER A 177 6.21 37.31 20.39
CA SER A 177 7.47 37.93 19.98
C SER A 177 8.10 37.26 18.75
N MET A 178 8.11 38.01 17.64
CA MET A 178 9.12 37.92 16.59
C MET A 178 10.49 38.30 17.18
N GLY A 179 11.00 37.46 18.08
CA GLY A 179 12.25 37.67 18.79
C GLY A 179 13.44 37.14 17.99
N GLU A 180 14.50 37.96 17.97
CA GLU A 180 15.91 37.63 17.71
C GLU A 180 16.22 36.25 17.13
N VAL A 181 16.91 36.27 15.98
CA VAL A 181 17.59 35.11 15.41
C VAL A 181 18.60 34.59 16.43
N ARG A 182 18.17 33.66 17.30
CA ARG A 182 19.05 32.89 18.19
C ARG A 182 20.09 32.24 17.31
N VAL A 183 21.36 32.63 17.51
CA VAL A 183 22.52 32.01 16.89
C VAL A 183 22.48 30.52 17.21
N ARG A 184 22.10 29.71 16.22
CA ARG A 184 21.99 28.26 16.36
C ARG A 184 23.40 27.69 16.43
N ARG A 185 23.66 26.80 17.41
CA ARG A 185 24.88 25.98 17.37
C ARG A 185 24.81 25.13 16.11
N ALA A 186 25.85 25.20 15.28
CA ALA A 186 25.95 24.38 14.07
C ALA A 186 25.78 22.89 14.44
N GLY A 187 24.93 22.19 13.70
CA GLY A 187 24.73 20.75 13.86
C GLY A 187 23.69 20.28 14.89
N ALA A 188 22.99 21.20 15.59
CA ALA A 188 21.92 20.82 16.52
C ALA A 188 20.56 21.39 16.12
N THR A 189 19.56 20.52 15.93
CA THR A 189 18.16 20.91 15.69
C THR A 189 17.25 20.30 16.76
N THR A 190 16.34 21.10 17.29
CA THR A 190 15.28 20.63 18.19
C THR A 190 14.10 20.08 17.36
N VAL A 191 13.58 18.93 17.76
CA VAL A 191 12.31 18.41 17.22
C VAL A 191 11.18 19.22 17.83
N SER A 192 10.39 19.89 17.00
CA SER A 192 9.22 20.64 17.45
C SER A 192 8.13 19.72 18.02
N SER A 193 7.18 20.28 18.74
CA SER A 193 5.99 19.56 19.26
C SER A 193 5.14 18.92 18.16
N THR A 194 5.25 19.41 16.91
CA THR A 194 4.59 18.82 15.73
C THR A 194 5.47 17.80 15.01
N ASN A 195 6.52 17.28 15.67
CA ASN A 195 7.48 16.33 15.11
C ASN A 195 8.22 16.83 13.85
N ARG A 196 8.27 18.15 13.62
CA ARG A 196 9.07 18.75 12.55
C ARG A 196 10.47 19.02 13.06
N SER A 197 11.47 18.59 12.30
CA SER A 197 12.86 19.01 12.47
C SER A 197 13.38 19.57 11.15
N THR A 198 14.28 20.54 11.24
CA THR A 198 15.01 21.06 10.08
C THR A 198 16.33 20.31 9.95
N ILE A 199 16.54 19.68 8.80
CA ILE A 199 17.83 19.09 8.44
C ILE A 199 18.64 20.17 7.73
N PRO A 200 19.87 20.49 8.17
CA PRO A 200 20.70 21.46 7.49
C PRO A 200 20.95 21.07 6.04
N GLU A 201 20.90 22.04 5.13
CA GLU A 201 21.07 21.81 3.69
C GLU A 201 22.43 21.16 3.36
N ALA A 202 23.49 21.53 4.09
CA ALA A 202 24.81 20.93 3.93
C ALA A 202 24.80 19.42 4.17
N GLU A 203 24.05 18.94 5.17
CA GLU A 203 23.92 17.51 5.48
C GLU A 203 23.08 16.77 4.45
N LEU A 204 21.98 17.39 3.97
CA LEU A 204 21.19 16.84 2.86
C LEU A 204 22.04 16.67 1.60
N ARG A 205 22.81 17.70 1.25
CA ARG A 205 23.68 17.68 0.07
C ARG A 205 24.80 16.67 0.22
N ALA A 206 25.43 16.57 1.41
CA ALA A 206 26.44 15.55 1.69
C ALA A 206 25.88 14.12 1.59
N ALA A 207 24.60 13.93 1.93
CA ALA A 207 23.88 12.66 1.75
C ALA A 207 23.38 12.43 0.32
N GLY A 208 23.65 13.34 -0.63
CA GLY A 208 23.16 13.23 -2.00
C GLY A 208 21.64 13.39 -2.13
N LEU A 209 21.00 14.10 -1.19
CA LEU A 209 19.57 14.41 -1.19
C LEU A 209 19.33 15.85 -1.62
N SER A 210 18.22 16.08 -2.32
CA SER A 210 17.79 17.36 -2.87
C SER A 210 16.34 17.66 -2.49
N HIS A 211 15.96 18.94 -2.57
CA HIS A 211 14.57 19.34 -2.36
C HIS A 211 13.67 18.66 -3.41
N GLY A 212 12.55 18.09 -2.96
CA GLY A 212 11.62 17.34 -3.81
C GLY A 212 11.88 15.83 -3.85
N ASP A 213 13.01 15.35 -3.33
CA ASP A 213 13.24 13.91 -3.18
C ASP A 213 12.22 13.30 -2.20
N ARG A 214 11.67 12.15 -2.57
CA ARG A 214 10.82 11.34 -1.69
C ARG A 214 11.72 10.47 -0.82
N LEU A 215 11.48 10.46 0.50
CA LEU A 215 12.31 9.75 1.47
C LEU A 215 11.48 8.75 2.27
N VAL A 216 12.06 7.58 2.55
CA VAL A 216 11.54 6.62 3.53
C VAL A 216 12.31 6.82 4.84
N VAL A 217 11.58 7.02 5.93
CA VAL A 217 12.16 7.17 7.28
C VAL A 217 12.10 5.84 8.01
N ARG A 218 13.23 5.40 8.56
CA ARG A 218 13.31 4.16 9.37
C ARG A 218 14.01 4.43 10.69
N ALA A 219 13.50 3.84 11.78
CA ALA A 219 14.24 3.80 13.04
C ALA A 219 15.33 2.73 12.97
N THR A 220 16.58 3.11 13.30
CA THR A 220 17.73 2.17 13.34
C THR A 220 18.23 1.95 14.77
N GLY A 221 17.57 2.56 15.75
CA GLY A 221 17.85 2.43 17.18
C GLY A 221 17.33 3.62 17.97
N PRO A 222 17.54 3.63 19.31
CA PRO A 222 17.09 4.73 20.16
C PRO A 222 17.70 6.07 19.72
N GLY A 223 16.84 7.01 19.32
CA GLY A 223 17.25 8.35 18.88
C GLY A 223 17.93 8.39 17.51
N ARG A 224 17.84 7.29 16.72
CA ARG A 224 18.47 7.21 15.40
C ARG A 224 17.41 6.95 14.32
N LEU A 225 17.36 7.86 13.35
CA LEU A 225 16.55 7.73 12.14
C LEU A 225 17.48 7.65 10.93
N LEU A 226 17.17 6.74 10.02
CA LEU A 226 17.77 6.65 8.70
C LEU A 226 16.77 7.20 7.68
N LEU A 227 17.26 8.11 6.84
CA LEU A 227 16.52 8.68 5.71
C LEU A 227 17.08 8.05 4.45
N GLU A 228 16.28 7.23 3.78
CA GLU A 228 16.64 6.59 2.52
C GLU A 228 15.86 7.24 1.38
N ARG A 229 16.53 7.56 0.27
CA ARG A 229 15.83 7.97 -0.95
C ARG A 229 14.86 6.85 -1.35
N GLN A 230 13.59 7.20 -1.50
CA GLN A 230 12.60 6.26 -2.00
C GLN A 230 12.98 5.88 -3.43
N HIS A 231 13.08 4.58 -3.68
CA HIS A 231 13.35 4.07 -5.01
C HIS A 231 12.18 4.41 -5.94
N ASP A 232 12.45 5.18 -6.99
CA ASP A 232 11.46 5.52 -7.99
C ASP A 232 11.32 4.35 -8.96
N VAL A 233 10.36 3.48 -8.67
CA VAL A 233 10.06 2.32 -9.52
C VAL A 233 9.68 2.76 -10.93
N LEU A 234 9.05 3.92 -11.11
CA LEU A 234 8.68 4.40 -12.44
C LEU A 234 9.91 4.80 -13.24
N ALA A 235 10.95 5.35 -12.61
CA ALA A 235 12.19 5.71 -13.29
C ALA A 235 12.88 4.48 -13.91
N ASP A 236 12.81 3.30 -13.27
CA ASP A 236 13.34 2.06 -13.83
C ASP A 236 12.64 1.62 -15.13
N PHE A 237 11.35 1.95 -15.25
CA PHE A 237 10.52 1.60 -16.41
C PHE A 237 10.37 2.75 -17.40
N ALA A 238 10.68 3.99 -17.01
CA ALA A 238 10.64 5.15 -17.87
C ALA A 238 11.66 4.97 -19.01
N GLY A 239 11.16 4.93 -20.24
CA GLY A 239 11.98 4.68 -21.43
C GLY A 239 12.15 3.20 -21.79
N SER A 240 11.78 2.25 -20.91
CA SER A 240 11.87 0.81 -21.24
C SER A 240 10.93 0.36 -22.37
N LEU A 241 9.90 1.18 -22.67
CA LEU A 241 8.94 0.96 -23.75
C LEU A 241 9.16 1.91 -24.95
N THR A 242 10.32 2.55 -25.07
CA THR A 242 10.64 3.34 -26.27
C THR A 242 10.59 2.46 -27.51
N GLY A 243 9.78 2.85 -28.50
CA GLY A 243 9.57 2.11 -29.76
C GLY A 243 8.40 1.13 -29.77
N VAL A 244 7.70 0.94 -28.64
CA VAL A 244 6.46 0.14 -28.60
C VAL A 244 5.26 0.93 -29.13
N TYR A 245 5.25 2.24 -28.89
CA TYR A 245 4.22 3.15 -29.36
C TYR A 245 4.71 3.91 -30.59
N GLY A 246 3.84 4.03 -31.60
CA GLY A 246 4.05 4.91 -32.74
C GLY A 246 4.04 6.38 -32.32
N ALA A 247 4.68 7.24 -33.10
CA ALA A 247 4.83 8.67 -32.77
C ALA A 247 3.48 9.40 -32.57
N ALA A 248 2.39 8.89 -33.15
CA ALA A 248 1.04 9.47 -33.05
C ALA A 248 0.14 8.80 -31.99
N ASP A 249 0.55 7.65 -31.43
CA ASP A 249 -0.31 6.87 -30.53
C ASP A 249 -0.54 7.61 -29.19
N LEU A 250 0.47 8.35 -28.73
CA LEU A 250 0.40 9.17 -27.51
C LEU A 250 -0.57 10.34 -27.65
N ASP A 251 -0.58 11.00 -28.80
CA ASP A 251 -1.50 12.13 -29.06
C ASP A 251 -2.93 11.62 -29.21
N THR A 252 -3.12 10.48 -29.89
CA THR A 252 -4.43 9.80 -29.98
C THR A 252 -4.98 9.46 -28.60
N SER A 253 -4.14 8.90 -27.71
CA SER A 253 -4.56 8.61 -26.32
C SER A 253 -4.82 9.86 -25.48
N ARG A 254 -4.24 11.02 -25.81
CA ARG A 254 -4.53 12.28 -25.11
C ARG A 254 -5.88 12.85 -25.53
N ASP A 255 -6.19 12.81 -26.81
CA ASP A 255 -7.44 13.31 -27.36
C ASP A 255 -8.65 12.49 -26.86
N GLU A 256 -8.46 11.21 -26.54
CA GLU A 256 -9.50 10.35 -25.95
C GLU A 256 -9.90 10.73 -24.51
N TRP A 257 -9.06 11.50 -23.81
CA TRP A 257 -9.27 11.86 -22.39
C TRP A 257 -9.58 13.36 -22.19
N ALA A 258 -9.64 14.14 -23.27
CA ALA A 258 -10.02 15.55 -23.27
C ALA A 258 -11.54 15.72 -23.45
#